data_AF-A0A9R0SAR7-F1
#
_entry.id   AF-A0A9R0SAR7-F1
#
_cell.length_a   1.000
_cell.length_b   1.000
_cell.length_c   1.000
_cell.angle_alpha   90.00
_cell.angle_beta   90.00
_cell.angle_gamma   90.00
#
_symmetry.space_group_name_H-M   'P 1'
#
loop_
_entity.id
_entity.type
_entity.pdbx_description
1 polymer ?
#
loop_
_entity_poly.entity_id
_entity_poly.type
_entity_poly.pdbx_seq_one_letter_code
_entity_poly.pdbx_strand_id
1 'polypeptide(L)'
;MAYERYMTYLREGENQNLIAKSYSECQDLANRLAGYYVGAVRIKNKSEILKIIQCGVQFAFVDLPKQLSFLEAALVPFVSKLPSSDIPDILTDVQKRAQDIDMNEDPSAWRPYLTFVEHLREKHARNEVFHEEKEEKPVKRRGRPRKPRDEPVRNLFDGNKSSDEESVSDSDQRGHGGDDDDEDDAFDQPLINTFRPSASKLRSLKGVSQQGTSSQRKAPTASGSNS
;
A
#
# COMPACT_ATOMS: atom_id res chain seq x y z
N MET A 1 15.79 -10.25 13.89
CA MET A 1 15.67 -8.98 13.14
C MET A 1 14.27 -8.37 13.32
N ALA A 2 14.13 -7.03 13.37
CA ALA A 2 12.92 -6.26 13.72
C ALA A 2 12.16 -6.68 15.02
N TYR A 3 11.41 -7.79 15.00
CA TYR A 3 10.69 -8.29 16.17
C TYR A 3 11.61 -8.61 17.36
N GLU A 4 12.79 -9.18 17.10
CA GLU A 4 13.80 -9.40 18.16
C GLU A 4 14.24 -8.09 18.83
N ARG A 5 14.34 -6.99 18.07
CA ARG A 5 14.70 -5.68 18.62
C ARG A 5 13.59 -5.19 19.55
N TYR A 6 12.34 -5.33 19.13
CA TYR A 6 11.17 -5.04 19.96
C TYR A 6 11.20 -5.87 21.26
N MET A 7 11.46 -7.18 21.17
CA MET A 7 11.55 -8.05 22.34
C MET A 7 12.73 -7.69 23.26
N THR A 8 13.85 -7.22 22.71
CA THR A 8 14.97 -6.73 23.51
C THR A 8 14.60 -5.47 24.27
N TYR A 9 13.97 -4.48 23.61
CA TYR A 9 13.49 -3.27 24.28
C TYR A 9 12.45 -3.55 25.36
N LEU A 10 11.56 -4.52 25.16
CA LEU A 10 10.63 -4.97 26.19
C LEU A 10 11.34 -5.54 27.42
N ARG A 11 12.37 -6.38 27.23
CA ARG A 11 13.11 -7.01 28.33
C ARG A 11 13.99 -6.02 29.10
N GLU A 12 14.59 -5.08 28.39
CA GLU A 12 15.48 -4.07 28.97
C GLU A 12 14.72 -2.95 29.68
N GLY A 13 13.38 -2.92 29.55
CA GLY A 13 12.56 -1.89 30.16
C GLY A 13 12.81 -0.51 29.54
N GLU A 14 13.12 -0.48 28.24
CA GLU A 14 13.39 0.74 27.49
C GLU A 14 12.17 1.67 27.45
N ASN A 15 12.41 2.91 27.02
CA ASN A 15 11.35 3.91 26.94
C ASN A 15 10.15 3.41 26.11
N GLN A 16 8.93 3.62 26.62
CA GLN A 16 7.68 3.17 25.96
C GLN A 16 7.56 3.61 24.50
N ASN A 17 8.09 4.79 24.17
CA ASN A 17 8.13 5.31 22.79
C ASN A 17 9.02 4.47 21.86
N LEU A 18 10.15 3.96 22.35
CA LEU A 18 11.05 3.10 21.57
C LEU A 18 10.43 1.73 21.35
N ILE A 19 9.81 1.17 22.40
CA ILE A 19 9.07 -0.09 22.32
C ILE A 19 7.95 0.04 21.27
N ALA A 20 7.09 1.05 21.38
CA ALA A 20 6.00 1.27 20.43
C ALA A 20 6.49 1.49 18.99
N LYS A 21 7.58 2.27 18.81
CA LYS A 21 8.19 2.48 17.50
C LYS A 21 8.70 1.18 16.89
N SER A 22 9.45 0.39 17.66
CA SER A 22 9.99 -0.89 17.17
C SER A 22 8.90 -1.91 16.84
N TYR A 23 7.79 -1.89 17.58
CA TYR A 23 6.60 -2.69 17.30
C TYR A 23 5.95 -2.27 15.98
N SER A 24 5.75 -0.97 15.78
CA SER A 24 5.22 -0.42 14.52
C SER A 24 6.12 -0.76 13.33
N GLU A 25 7.44 -0.65 13.47
CA GLU A 25 8.40 -1.04 12.41
C GLU A 25 8.25 -2.53 12.03
N CYS A 26 7.97 -3.40 13.01
CA CYS A 26 7.68 -4.80 12.76
C CYS A 26 6.38 -4.98 11.95
N GLN A 27 5.32 -4.27 12.34
CA GLN A 27 4.03 -4.30 11.64
C GLN A 27 4.15 -3.77 10.21
N ASP A 28 4.82 -2.65 10.02
CA ASP A 28 5.03 -2.03 8.70
C ASP A 28 5.81 -2.96 7.77
N LEU A 29 6.84 -3.63 8.29
CA LEU A 29 7.58 -4.63 7.54
C LEU A 29 6.68 -5.81 7.14
N ALA A 30 5.89 -6.34 8.08
CA ALA A 30 4.98 -7.45 7.81
C ALA A 30 3.92 -7.07 6.76
N ASN A 31 3.33 -5.87 6.86
CA ASN A 31 2.39 -5.33 5.88
C ASN A 31 3.03 -5.21 4.50
N ARG A 32 4.25 -4.66 4.42
CA ARG A 32 4.98 -4.53 3.15
C ARG A 32 5.28 -5.89 2.51
N LEU A 33 5.69 -6.88 3.31
CA LEU A 33 5.96 -8.23 2.83
C LEU A 33 4.68 -8.93 2.38
N ALA A 34 3.61 -8.85 3.16
CA ALA A 34 2.30 -9.38 2.78
C ALA A 34 1.75 -8.69 1.52
N GLY A 35 2.08 -7.41 1.31
CA GLY A 35 1.74 -6.63 0.11
C GLY A 35 2.33 -7.18 -1.19
N TYR A 36 3.33 -8.07 -1.13
CA TYR A 36 3.82 -8.78 -2.32
C TYR A 36 2.80 -9.82 -2.83
N TYR A 37 1.97 -10.37 -1.93
CA TYR A 37 0.99 -11.40 -2.24
C TYR A 37 -0.36 -10.79 -2.63
N VAL A 38 -0.40 -10.16 -3.80
CA VAL A 38 -1.62 -9.53 -4.37
C VAL A 38 -1.99 -10.20 -5.69
N GLY A 39 -3.28 -10.15 -6.05
CA GLY A 39 -3.80 -10.68 -7.33
C GLY A 39 -3.41 -12.13 -7.58
N ALA A 40 -2.91 -12.42 -8.79
CA ALA A 40 -2.50 -13.76 -9.19
C ALA A 40 -1.29 -14.30 -8.40
N VAL A 41 -0.39 -13.42 -7.91
CA VAL A 41 0.79 -13.82 -7.13
C VAL A 41 0.37 -14.51 -5.82
N ARG A 42 -0.70 -14.00 -5.19
CA ARG A 42 -1.29 -14.59 -3.99
C ARG A 42 -1.74 -16.03 -4.21
N ILE A 43 -2.42 -16.29 -5.33
CA ILE A 43 -2.96 -17.63 -5.65
C ILE A 43 -1.82 -18.61 -5.92
N LYS A 44 -0.85 -18.19 -6.73
CA LYS A 44 0.33 -19.01 -7.08
C LYS A 44 1.17 -19.36 -5.85
N ASN A 45 1.29 -18.44 -4.90
CA ASN A 45 2.14 -18.59 -3.71
C ASN A 45 1.35 -18.93 -2.44
N LYS A 46 0.12 -19.46 -2.55
CA LYS A 46 -0.71 -19.82 -1.39
C LYS A 46 0.03 -20.72 -0.40
N SER A 47 0.75 -21.72 -0.88
CA SER A 47 1.53 -22.65 -0.03
C SER A 47 2.63 -21.93 0.76
N GLU A 48 3.28 -20.94 0.16
CA GLU A 48 4.31 -20.14 0.83
C GLU A 48 3.69 -19.26 1.93
N ILE A 49 2.54 -18.63 1.65
CA ILE A 49 1.80 -17.85 2.66
C ILE A 49 1.40 -18.75 3.84
N LEU A 50 0.87 -19.95 3.56
CA LEU A 50 0.54 -20.93 4.60
C LEU A 50 1.76 -21.33 5.41
N LYS A 51 2.91 -21.57 4.76
CA LYS A 51 4.17 -21.91 5.43
C LYS A 51 4.66 -20.77 6.32
N ILE A 52 4.59 -19.52 5.86
CA ILE A 52 4.92 -18.34 6.68
C ILE A 52 4.07 -18.32 7.95
N ILE A 53 2.76 -18.54 7.82
CA ILE A 53 1.85 -18.56 8.96
C ILE A 53 2.16 -19.73 9.90
N GLN A 54 2.37 -20.93 9.38
CA GLN A 54 2.70 -22.11 10.19
C GLN A 54 4.01 -21.92 10.97
N CYS A 55 5.08 -21.49 10.31
CA CYS A 55 6.35 -21.19 10.96
C CYS A 55 6.21 -20.09 12.00
N GLY A 56 5.40 -19.06 11.71
CA GLY A 56 5.15 -17.95 12.62
C GLY A 56 4.34 -18.33 13.85
N VAL A 57 3.31 -19.17 13.68
CA VAL A 57 2.54 -19.75 14.79
C VAL A 57 3.46 -20.63 15.62
N GLN A 58 4.27 -21.49 14.99
CA GLN A 58 5.24 -22.30 15.72
C GLN A 58 6.18 -21.41 16.56
N PHE A 59 6.71 -20.34 15.98
CA PHE A 59 7.56 -19.37 16.67
C PHE A 59 6.85 -18.71 17.87
N ALA A 60 5.66 -18.14 17.67
CA ALA A 60 4.94 -17.43 18.72
C ALA A 60 4.62 -18.28 19.96
N PHE A 61 4.53 -19.61 19.78
CA PHE A 61 4.24 -20.57 20.85
C PHE A 61 5.50 -21.22 21.46
N VAL A 62 6.73 -20.84 21.05
CA VAL A 62 7.97 -21.38 21.65
C VAL A 62 8.15 -20.93 23.10
N ASP A 63 7.87 -19.66 23.40
CA ASP A 63 8.06 -19.06 24.72
C ASP A 63 6.81 -18.29 25.14
N LEU A 64 5.79 -19.04 25.55
CA LEU A 64 4.50 -18.50 25.97
C LEU A 64 4.57 -17.87 27.35
N PRO A 65 3.86 -16.76 27.60
CA PRO A 65 3.11 -15.94 26.64
C PRO A 65 3.98 -14.86 25.93
N LYS A 66 5.30 -14.86 26.16
CA LYS A 66 6.21 -13.75 25.80
C LYS A 66 6.20 -13.39 24.31
N GLN A 67 6.04 -14.39 23.43
CA GLN A 67 6.12 -14.20 21.98
C GLN A 67 4.75 -14.11 21.28
N LEU A 68 3.65 -14.09 22.04
CA LEU A 68 2.31 -14.04 21.46
C LEU A 68 2.05 -12.77 20.64
N SER A 69 2.71 -11.66 20.97
CA SER A 69 2.64 -10.41 20.20
C SER A 69 3.10 -10.57 18.75
N PHE A 70 3.85 -11.61 18.42
CA PHE A 70 4.22 -11.94 17.04
C PHE A 70 3.00 -12.29 16.17
N LEU A 71 1.98 -12.93 16.75
CA LEU A 71 0.76 -13.29 16.03
C LEU A 71 0.09 -12.05 15.42
N GLU A 72 -0.01 -11.00 16.22
CA GLU A 72 -0.60 -9.72 15.82
C GLU A 72 0.36 -8.91 14.94
N ALA A 73 1.62 -8.76 15.39
CA ALA A 73 2.59 -7.90 14.73
C ALA A 73 2.98 -8.37 13.33
N ALA A 74 3.07 -9.69 13.13
CA ALA A 74 3.64 -10.27 11.92
C ALA A 74 2.64 -11.10 11.11
N LEU A 75 1.71 -11.83 11.73
CA LEU A 75 0.91 -12.83 11.01
C LEU A 75 -0.43 -12.33 10.51
N VAL A 76 -1.07 -11.37 11.18
CA VAL A 76 -2.34 -10.77 10.73
C VAL A 76 -2.28 -10.32 9.25
N PRO A 77 -1.23 -9.63 8.78
CA PRO A 77 -1.13 -9.24 7.37
C PRO A 77 -1.10 -10.42 6.40
N PHE A 78 -0.42 -11.52 6.72
CA PHE A 78 -0.38 -12.71 5.87
C PHE A 78 -1.67 -13.51 5.93
N VAL A 79 -2.27 -13.63 7.12
CA VAL A 79 -3.58 -14.25 7.28
C VAL A 79 -4.56 -13.58 6.35
N SER A 80 -4.57 -12.25 6.23
CA SER A 80 -5.44 -11.51 5.30
C SER A 80 -5.30 -11.95 3.83
N LYS A 81 -4.17 -12.53 3.42
CA LYS A 81 -3.91 -12.99 2.05
C LYS A 81 -4.38 -14.43 1.76
N LEU A 82 -4.93 -15.15 2.73
CA LEU A 82 -5.48 -16.50 2.51
C LEU A 82 -6.97 -16.52 2.13
N PRO A 83 -7.45 -17.51 1.36
CA PRO A 83 -8.90 -17.70 1.19
C PRO A 83 -9.51 -18.16 2.52
N SER A 84 -10.79 -17.84 2.73
CA SER A 84 -11.53 -18.22 3.94
C SER A 84 -11.54 -19.74 4.18
N SER A 85 -11.43 -20.55 3.12
CA SER A 85 -11.34 -22.01 3.19
C SER A 85 -10.17 -22.54 4.02
N ASP A 86 -9.08 -21.76 4.14
CA ASP A 86 -7.85 -22.21 4.80
C ASP A 86 -7.81 -21.79 6.28
N ILE A 87 -8.74 -20.94 6.70
CA ILE A 87 -8.77 -20.36 8.06
C ILE A 87 -9.13 -21.38 9.15
N PRO A 88 -10.07 -22.33 8.95
CA PRO A 88 -10.43 -23.32 9.97
C PRO A 88 -9.25 -24.18 10.45
N ASP A 89 -8.37 -24.56 9.53
CA ASP A 89 -7.20 -25.39 9.85
C ASP A 89 -6.21 -24.61 10.72
N ILE A 90 -5.97 -23.34 10.39
CA ILE A 90 -5.11 -22.44 11.19
C ILE A 90 -5.72 -22.21 12.57
N LEU A 91 -7.02 -21.94 12.63
CA LEU A 91 -7.73 -21.71 13.89
C LEU A 91 -7.62 -22.93 14.80
N THR A 92 -7.82 -24.13 14.24
CA THR A 92 -7.72 -25.40 14.98
C THR A 92 -6.31 -25.61 15.52
N ASP A 93 -5.27 -25.38 14.71
CA ASP A 93 -3.87 -25.51 15.14
C ASP A 93 -3.54 -24.53 16.29
N VAL A 94 -3.91 -23.25 16.14
CA VAL A 94 -3.67 -22.20 17.13
C VAL A 94 -4.38 -22.49 18.46
N GLN A 95 -5.64 -22.92 18.41
CA GLN A 95 -6.39 -23.27 19.61
C GLN A 95 -5.84 -24.51 20.31
N LYS A 96 -5.43 -25.53 19.54
CA LYS A 96 -4.83 -26.74 20.10
C LYS A 96 -3.53 -26.43 20.86
N ARG A 97 -2.71 -25.51 20.36
CA ARG A 97 -1.46 -25.10 21.02
C ARG A 97 -1.68 -24.33 22.33
N ALA A 98 -2.84 -23.70 22.50
CA ALA A 98 -3.20 -22.97 23.70
C ALA A 98 -4.04 -23.80 24.71
N GLN A 99 -4.49 -25.00 24.33
CA GLN A 99 -5.52 -25.76 25.06
C GLN A 99 -5.13 -26.11 26.51
N ASP A 100 -3.87 -26.47 26.74
CA ASP A 100 -3.40 -26.99 28.03
C ASP A 100 -2.80 -25.91 28.96
N ILE A 101 -2.95 -24.63 28.61
CA ILE A 101 -2.28 -23.53 29.30
C ILE A 101 -3.30 -22.68 30.06
N ASP A 102 -3.01 -22.38 31.33
CA ASP A 102 -3.87 -21.51 32.14
C ASP A 102 -3.71 -20.05 31.71
N MET A 103 -4.70 -19.54 30.98
CA MET A 103 -4.73 -18.17 30.49
C MET A 103 -5.14 -17.16 31.58
N ASN A 104 -5.52 -17.62 32.78
CA ASN A 104 -6.03 -16.75 33.85
C ASN A 104 -4.93 -16.08 34.69
N GLU A 105 -3.69 -16.56 34.60
CA GLU A 105 -2.56 -16.03 35.39
C GLU A 105 -2.18 -14.61 34.95
N ASP A 106 -2.10 -14.36 33.64
CA ASP A 106 -1.88 -13.03 33.08
C ASP A 106 -2.77 -12.79 31.84
N PRO A 107 -4.02 -12.37 32.03
CA PRO A 107 -4.95 -12.12 30.93
C PRO A 107 -4.44 -11.07 29.93
N SER A 108 -3.53 -10.18 30.34
CA SER A 108 -3.01 -9.12 29.49
C SER A 108 -1.99 -9.64 28.49
N ALA A 109 -1.13 -10.57 28.90
CA ALA A 109 -0.13 -11.20 28.03
C ALA A 109 -0.75 -12.08 26.94
N TRP A 110 -1.98 -12.58 27.16
CA TRP A 110 -2.74 -13.38 26.19
C TRP A 110 -3.56 -12.56 25.20
N ARG A 111 -3.65 -11.23 25.36
CA ARG A 111 -4.39 -10.36 24.44
C ARG A 111 -4.01 -10.57 22.97
N PRO A 112 -2.72 -10.64 22.58
CA PRO A 112 -2.38 -10.85 21.17
C PRO A 112 -2.91 -12.16 20.59
N TYR A 113 -2.94 -13.23 21.38
CA TYR A 113 -3.56 -14.50 20.97
C TYR A 113 -5.06 -14.35 20.77
N LEU A 114 -5.76 -13.72 21.73
CA LEU A 114 -7.22 -13.51 21.65
C LEU A 114 -7.59 -12.65 20.42
N THR A 115 -6.89 -11.54 20.21
CA THR A 115 -7.05 -10.68 19.03
C THR A 115 -6.82 -11.46 17.73
N PHE A 116 -5.79 -12.29 17.69
CA PHE A 116 -5.50 -13.10 16.50
C PHE A 116 -6.58 -14.15 16.21
N VAL A 117 -7.08 -14.84 17.25
CA VAL A 117 -8.19 -15.79 17.14
C VAL A 117 -9.48 -15.10 16.69
N GLU A 118 -9.78 -13.93 17.22
CA GLU A 118 -10.90 -13.10 16.78
C GLU A 118 -10.77 -12.73 15.30
N HIS A 119 -9.58 -12.29 14.87
CA HIS A 119 -9.31 -11.96 13.47
C HIS A 119 -9.52 -13.15 12.53
N LEU A 120 -9.06 -14.35 12.91
CA LEU A 120 -9.32 -15.58 12.15
C LEU A 120 -10.82 -15.89 12.05
N ARG A 121 -11.55 -15.79 13.17
CA ARG A 121 -13.00 -16.05 13.20
C ARG A 121 -13.77 -15.06 12.34
N GLU A 122 -13.45 -13.78 12.46
CA GLU A 122 -14.06 -12.73 11.66
C GLU A 122 -13.81 -12.98 10.18
N LYS A 123 -12.55 -13.26 9.81
CA LYS A 123 -12.19 -13.56 8.43
C LYS A 123 -12.98 -14.76 7.88
N HIS A 124 -13.04 -15.85 8.63
CA HIS A 124 -13.80 -17.03 8.24
C HIS A 124 -15.29 -16.72 8.06
N ALA A 125 -15.89 -15.95 8.97
CA ALA A 125 -17.31 -15.60 8.95
C ALA A 125 -17.69 -14.69 7.77
N ARG A 126 -16.81 -13.75 7.37
CA ARG A 126 -17.07 -12.86 6.23
C ARG A 126 -17.05 -13.59 4.88
N ASN A 127 -16.59 -14.84 4.84
CA ASN A 127 -16.53 -15.69 3.65
C ASN A 127 -16.02 -14.93 2.41
N GLU A 128 -15.03 -14.04 2.62
CA GLU A 128 -14.64 -13.04 1.63
C GLU A 128 -14.11 -13.73 0.37
N VAL A 129 -14.87 -13.60 -0.72
CA VAL A 129 -14.33 -13.73 -2.07
C VAL A 129 -13.48 -12.49 -2.27
N PHE A 130 -12.17 -12.62 -2.02
CA PHE A 130 -11.15 -11.56 -2.06
C PHE A 130 -11.60 -10.37 -2.91
N HIS A 131 -12.14 -9.34 -2.26
CA HIS A 131 -12.23 -8.05 -2.91
C HIS A 131 -10.80 -7.54 -2.96
N GLU A 132 -10.26 -7.47 -4.18
CA GLU A 132 -9.10 -6.63 -4.44
C GLU A 132 -9.29 -5.34 -3.66
N GLU A 133 -8.38 -5.11 -2.71
CA GLU A 133 -8.18 -3.80 -2.11
C GLU A 133 -8.28 -2.81 -3.26
N LYS A 134 -9.36 -2.03 -3.25
CA LYS A 134 -9.77 -1.12 -4.32
C LYS A 134 -8.53 -0.67 -5.06
N GLU A 135 -8.34 -1.15 -6.29
CA GLU A 135 -7.72 -0.31 -7.30
C GLU A 135 -8.42 1.03 -7.14
N GLU A 136 -7.67 2.04 -6.73
CA GLU A 136 -8.10 3.42 -6.86
C GLU A 136 -8.63 3.53 -8.28
N LYS A 137 -9.96 3.60 -8.42
CA LYS A 137 -10.61 3.80 -9.70
C LYS A 137 -9.80 4.88 -10.41
N PRO A 138 -9.21 4.64 -11.59
CA PRO A 138 -8.58 5.72 -12.31
C PRO A 138 -9.68 6.76 -12.48
N VAL A 139 -9.53 7.90 -11.81
CA VAL A 139 -10.45 9.03 -11.92
C VAL A 139 -10.49 9.32 -13.40
N LYS A 140 -11.58 8.91 -14.06
CA LYS A 140 -11.85 9.24 -15.45
C LYS A 140 -11.73 10.76 -15.51
N ARG A 141 -10.61 11.25 -16.05
CA ARG A 141 -10.37 12.67 -16.31
C ARG A 141 -11.49 13.08 -17.25
N ARG A 142 -12.59 13.60 -16.69
CA ARG A 142 -13.68 14.17 -17.47
C ARG A 142 -13.04 15.25 -18.32
N GLY A 143 -12.99 14.98 -19.62
CA GLY A 143 -12.53 15.92 -20.60
C GLY A 143 -13.24 17.25 -20.40
N ARG A 144 -12.43 18.31 -20.32
CA ARG A 144 -12.82 19.71 -20.39
C ARG A 144 -14.02 19.92 -21.33
N PRO A 145 -15.05 20.68 -20.93
CA PRO A 145 -16.16 21.01 -21.82
C PRO A 145 -15.63 21.72 -23.06
N ARG A 146 -15.90 21.18 -24.25
CA ARG A 146 -15.65 21.90 -25.50
C ARG A 146 -16.72 22.99 -25.63
N LYS A 147 -16.25 24.23 -25.76
CA LYS A 147 -17.02 25.46 -25.95
C LYS A 147 -17.75 25.38 -27.31
N PRO A 148 -19.06 25.59 -27.42
CA PRO A 148 -19.71 25.77 -28.72
C PRO A 148 -19.22 27.09 -29.33
N ARG A 149 -18.79 27.04 -30.58
CA ARG A 149 -18.46 28.23 -31.38
C ARG A 149 -19.70 28.52 -32.22
N ASP A 150 -20.39 29.59 -31.90
CA ASP A 150 -21.44 30.17 -32.73
C ASP A 150 -20.80 30.76 -34.00
N GLU A 151 -21.06 30.16 -35.16
CA GLU A 151 -20.95 30.85 -36.44
C GLU A 151 -22.15 30.51 -37.34
N PRO A 152 -22.82 31.52 -37.94
CA PRO A 152 -24.05 31.33 -38.69
C PRO A 152 -23.72 30.79 -40.09
N VAL A 153 -24.10 29.55 -40.36
CA VAL A 153 -24.04 28.99 -41.71
C VAL A 153 -25.17 29.64 -42.51
N ARG A 154 -24.77 30.52 -43.42
CA ARG A 154 -25.65 31.17 -44.40
C ARG A 154 -26.26 30.10 -45.30
N ASN A 155 -27.59 30.07 -45.36
CA ASN A 155 -28.36 29.30 -46.33
C ASN A 155 -28.05 29.80 -47.74
N LEU A 156 -27.66 28.90 -48.64
CA LEU A 156 -27.62 29.16 -50.07
C LEU A 156 -28.08 27.89 -50.79
N PHE A 157 -29.13 28.06 -51.60
CA PHE A 157 -29.81 27.07 -52.46
C PHE A 157 -30.92 26.25 -51.81
N ASP A 158 -32.06 26.93 -51.71
CA ASP A 158 -33.40 26.38 -51.89
C ASP A 158 -33.59 25.89 -53.34
N GLY A 159 -34.36 24.81 -53.55
CA GLY A 159 -34.90 24.48 -54.87
C GLY A 159 -35.00 23.01 -55.28
N ASN A 160 -36.15 22.39 -54.94
CA ASN A 160 -37.03 21.65 -55.86
C ASN A 160 -36.82 20.12 -56.16
N LYS A 161 -37.74 19.33 -55.55
CA LYS A 161 -38.63 18.28 -56.11
C LYS A 161 -38.10 16.95 -56.74
N SER A 162 -38.67 15.87 -56.18
CA SER A 162 -39.32 14.69 -56.85
C SER A 162 -38.46 13.54 -57.38
N SER A 163 -38.74 12.32 -56.90
CA SER A 163 -39.19 11.12 -57.66
C SER A 163 -38.62 9.80 -57.11
N ASP A 164 -39.52 8.82 -57.00
CA ASP A 164 -39.32 7.37 -56.83
C ASP A 164 -38.32 6.79 -57.84
N GLU A 165 -37.42 5.88 -57.44
CA GLU A 165 -37.20 4.58 -58.09
C GLU A 165 -36.13 3.69 -57.41
N GLU A 166 -36.37 2.39 -57.57
CA GLU A 166 -35.69 1.17 -57.13
C GLU A 166 -34.17 1.06 -57.35
N SER A 167 -33.47 0.29 -56.50
CA SER A 167 -32.72 -0.91 -56.93
C SER A 167 -31.86 -1.54 -55.82
N VAL A 168 -31.98 -2.85 -55.75
CA VAL A 168 -31.15 -3.79 -54.98
C VAL A 168 -29.80 -3.99 -55.67
N SER A 169 -28.70 -4.16 -54.91
CA SER A 169 -27.58 -4.98 -55.37
C SER A 169 -26.78 -5.54 -54.19
N ASP A 170 -26.72 -6.86 -54.20
CA ASP A 170 -25.94 -7.80 -53.40
C ASP A 170 -24.42 -7.62 -53.63
N SER A 171 -23.59 -7.85 -52.59
CA SER A 171 -22.25 -8.43 -52.76
C SER A 171 -21.62 -8.85 -51.42
N ASP A 172 -21.56 -10.17 -51.25
CA ASP A 172 -20.61 -10.92 -50.42
C ASP A 172 -19.14 -10.57 -50.69
N GLN A 173 -18.31 -10.45 -49.63
CA GLN A 173 -16.92 -10.92 -49.66
C GLN A 173 -16.47 -11.51 -48.31
N ARG A 174 -16.08 -12.78 -48.37
CA ARG A 174 -15.33 -13.55 -47.36
C ARG A 174 -13.83 -13.20 -47.41
N GLY A 175 -13.12 -13.39 -46.29
CA GLY A 175 -11.66 -13.56 -46.19
C GLY A 175 -11.20 -13.31 -44.75
N HIS A 176 -10.94 -14.32 -43.90
CA HIS A 176 -9.83 -15.29 -43.84
C HIS A 176 -8.49 -14.68 -43.41
N GLY A 177 -7.95 -15.16 -42.28
CA GLY A 177 -6.60 -14.90 -41.79
C GLY A 177 -6.47 -15.23 -40.31
N GLY A 178 -6.06 -16.46 -40.01
CA GLY A 178 -5.53 -16.85 -38.69
C GLY A 178 -4.00 -16.75 -38.66
N ASP A 179 -3.46 -17.02 -37.46
CA ASP A 179 -2.05 -17.19 -37.10
C ASP A 179 -1.20 -15.89 -37.17
N ASP A 180 -0.27 -15.57 -36.28
CA ASP A 180 0.63 -16.37 -35.44
C ASP A 180 0.99 -15.65 -34.12
N ASP A 181 1.35 -16.46 -33.11
CA ASP A 181 2.19 -16.09 -31.97
C ASP A 181 3.58 -15.63 -32.43
N ASP A 182 4.10 -14.56 -31.84
CA ASP A 182 5.55 -14.31 -31.76
C ASP A 182 5.86 -13.77 -30.35
N GLU A 183 6.33 -14.69 -29.50
CA GLU A 183 7.14 -14.40 -28.31
C GLU A 183 8.58 -14.14 -28.78
N ASP A 184 9.16 -12.98 -28.45
CA ASP A 184 10.47 -12.84 -27.79
C ASP A 184 11.13 -11.46 -27.97
N ASP A 185 11.94 -11.12 -26.96
CA ASP A 185 12.95 -10.06 -26.90
C ASP A 185 12.53 -8.61 -26.63
N ALA A 186 12.32 -8.30 -25.34
CA ALA A 186 12.62 -6.97 -24.81
C ALA A 186 13.07 -6.99 -23.33
N PHE A 187 14.07 -7.82 -22.99
CA PHE A 187 14.90 -7.62 -21.79
C PHE A 187 16.18 -6.88 -22.17
N ASP A 188 16.09 -5.56 -22.36
CA ASP A 188 17.19 -4.65 -22.03
C ASP A 188 16.74 -3.18 -22.12
N GLN A 189 16.53 -2.55 -20.96
CA GLN A 189 17.02 -1.18 -20.66
C GLN A 189 16.55 -0.67 -19.28
N PRO A 190 17.47 -0.18 -18.43
CA PRO A 190 17.11 0.52 -17.20
C PRO A 190 16.80 1.99 -17.51
N LEU A 191 15.54 2.40 -17.43
CA LEU A 191 15.18 3.82 -17.50
C LEU A 191 15.47 4.50 -16.16
N ILE A 192 16.75 4.75 -15.90
CA ILE A 192 17.22 5.70 -14.89
C ILE A 192 16.75 7.08 -15.36
N ASN A 193 15.71 7.64 -14.73
CA ASN A 193 15.35 9.04 -14.87
C ASN A 193 16.40 9.89 -14.15
N THR A 194 17.51 10.17 -14.83
CA THR A 194 18.51 11.16 -14.43
C THR A 194 17.85 12.54 -14.48
N PHE A 195 17.77 13.20 -13.33
CA PHE A 195 17.38 14.60 -13.23
C PHE A 195 18.30 15.45 -14.12
N ARG A 196 17.74 16.02 -15.18
CA ARG A 196 18.40 17.01 -16.02
C ARG A 196 18.42 18.35 -15.27
N PRO A 197 19.58 18.87 -14.85
CA PRO A 197 19.69 20.26 -14.43
C PRO A 197 19.75 21.09 -15.71
N SER A 198 18.79 21.99 -15.91
CA SER A 198 18.92 22.99 -16.97
C SER A 198 18.55 24.35 -16.43
N ALA A 199 19.59 25.18 -16.43
CA ALA A 199 19.67 26.52 -15.93
C ALA A 199 18.68 27.45 -16.65
N SER A 200 18.00 28.28 -15.86
CA SER A 200 17.41 29.53 -16.34
C SER A 200 18.31 30.68 -15.89
N LYS A 201 18.84 31.39 -16.89
CA LYS A 201 19.79 32.50 -16.78
C LYS A 201 19.25 33.68 -15.97
N LEU A 202 20.12 34.16 -15.09
CA LEU A 202 20.07 35.39 -14.34
C LEU A 202 19.93 36.62 -15.26
N ARG A 203 19.14 37.60 -14.82
CA ARG A 203 19.25 38.99 -15.30
C ARG A 203 19.75 39.84 -14.13
N SER A 204 21.01 40.24 -14.21
CA SER A 204 21.71 41.10 -13.24
C SER A 204 21.55 42.58 -13.59
N LEU A 205 21.24 43.41 -12.59
CA LEU A 205 21.64 44.82 -12.46
C LEU A 205 21.84 45.05 -10.95
N LYS A 206 23.06 44.94 -10.42
CA LYS A 206 24.09 45.98 -10.26
C LYS A 206 23.68 47.13 -9.34
N GLY A 207 24.30 47.17 -8.17
CA GLY A 207 24.30 48.29 -7.22
C GLY A 207 25.01 47.89 -5.92
N VAL A 208 26.32 48.08 -5.87
CA VAL A 208 27.25 47.63 -4.82
C VAL A 208 27.45 48.71 -3.75
N SER A 209 27.48 48.27 -2.47
CA SER A 209 28.36 48.68 -1.35
C SER A 209 28.27 50.11 -0.78
N GLN A 210 28.19 50.25 0.56
CA GLN A 210 29.40 50.46 1.37
C GLN A 210 29.16 50.47 2.90
N GLN A 211 30.14 49.85 3.57
CA GLN A 211 30.79 50.21 4.84
C GLN A 211 30.02 50.21 6.16
N GLY A 212 30.53 49.40 7.08
CA GLY A 212 30.32 49.56 8.51
C GLY A 212 31.25 50.60 9.14
N THR A 213 30.84 51.14 10.28
CA THR A 213 31.70 51.67 11.37
C THR A 213 30.88 51.60 12.67
N SER A 214 31.41 50.93 13.71
CA SER A 214 31.91 51.52 14.96
C SER A 214 30.87 52.15 15.91
N SER A 215 30.70 51.47 17.06
CA SER A 215 30.63 51.99 18.45
C SER A 215 29.55 53.00 18.85
N GLN A 216 28.74 52.66 19.87
CA GLN A 216 28.68 53.40 21.14
C GLN A 216 27.86 52.70 22.25
N ARG A 217 28.19 53.09 23.47
CA ARG A 217 27.98 52.47 24.80
C ARG A 217 26.61 52.79 25.43
N LYS A 218 26.06 51.91 26.27
CA LYS A 218 25.79 52.16 27.72
C LYS A 218 25.20 50.94 28.46
N ALA A 219 25.35 50.98 29.77
CA ALA A 219 25.49 49.90 30.75
C ALA A 219 24.18 49.55 31.52
N PRO A 220 24.19 48.61 32.50
CA PRO A 220 23.07 47.79 32.97
C PRO A 220 22.45 48.22 34.32
N THR A 221 21.32 47.60 34.72
CA THR A 221 20.83 47.51 36.12
C THR A 221 20.25 46.10 36.35
N ALA A 222 20.88 45.25 37.17
CA ALA A 222 20.59 44.98 38.59
C ALA A 222 19.36 44.06 38.78
N SER A 223 19.29 43.08 39.68
CA SER A 223 20.22 42.44 40.62
C SER A 223 19.60 41.07 40.96
N GLY A 224 20.44 40.08 41.26
CA GLY A 224 20.02 38.72 41.59
C GLY A 224 19.58 38.53 43.05
N SER A 225 18.83 37.44 43.19
CA SER A 225 18.77 36.43 44.26
C SER A 225 19.08 36.83 45.71
N ASN A 226 18.08 36.67 46.58
CA ASN A 226 18.28 36.34 47.99
C ASN A 226 18.01 34.86 48.21
N SER A 227 18.91 34.24 48.98
CA SER A 227 18.68 33.00 49.73
C SER A 227 17.70 33.23 50.89
#